data_AF-X1PD59-F1
#
_entry.id   AF-X1PD59-F1
#
_cell.length_a   1.000
_cell.length_b   1.000
_cell.length_c   1.000
_cell.angle_alpha   90.00
_cell.angle_beta   90.00
_cell.angle_gamma   90.00
#
_symmetry.space_group_name_H-M   'P 1'
#
loop_
_entity.id
_entity.type
_entity.pdbx_description
1 polymer ?
#
loop_
_entity_poly.entity_id
_entity_poly.type
_entity_poly.pdbx_seq_one_letter_code
_entity_poly.pdbx_strand_id
1 'polypeptide(L)'
;RITCAVIKGAIKNINKNDIRALGLSVQGDAIIPVDKKFNAIHNAILGIDYRSKKNVELCEEVFGNRKLFNITGMRPHPLNSLLKIMWLKKNMPNIYNKAWRIATYEDYIFGKFGVEPIIDYTMASRTMAFDLKKRTWSYKILDKFDIRHDLFNQAKPSGTKIGKIKK
;
A
#
# COMPACT_ATOMS: atom_id res chain seq x y z
N ARG A 1 -10.09 -0.82 16.14
CA ARG A 1 -11.07 -1.27 17.17
C ARG A 1 -11.92 -2.43 16.65
N ILE A 2 -12.62 -2.29 15.51
CA ILE A 2 -13.44 -3.37 14.92
C ILE A 2 -12.63 -4.62 14.59
N THR A 3 -11.48 -4.50 13.91
CA THR A 3 -10.61 -5.65 13.58
C THR A 3 -10.26 -6.50 14.80
N CYS A 4 -9.85 -5.87 15.91
CA CYS A 4 -9.55 -6.58 17.15
C CYS A 4 -10.78 -7.26 17.76
N ALA A 5 -11.96 -6.64 17.65
CA ALA A 5 -13.21 -7.21 18.14
C ALA A 5 -13.61 -8.46 17.33
N VAL A 6 -13.50 -8.40 16.00
CA VAL A 6 -13.78 -9.53 15.11
C VAL A 6 -12.82 -10.68 15.36
N ILE A 7 -11.51 -10.39 15.49
CA ILE A 7 -10.51 -11.42 15.80
C ILE A 7 -10.84 -12.09 17.15
N LYS A 8 -11.12 -11.29 18.20
CA LYS A 8 -11.49 -11.81 19.52
C LYS A 8 -12.76 -12.66 19.48
N GLY A 9 -13.75 -12.26 18.68
CA GLY A 9 -14.98 -13.02 18.47
C GLY A 9 -14.73 -14.36 17.77
N ALA A 10 -13.93 -14.35 16.71
CA ALA A 10 -13.61 -15.55 15.92
C ALA A 10 -12.87 -16.62 16.74
N ILE A 11 -12.06 -16.21 17.72
CA ILE A 11 -11.27 -17.13 18.55
C ILE A 11 -11.89 -17.42 19.92
N LYS A 12 -13.13 -16.97 20.18
CA LYS A 12 -13.74 -16.99 21.52
C LYS A 12 -13.75 -18.39 22.15
N ASN A 13 -13.94 -19.44 21.35
CA ASN A 13 -14.02 -20.83 21.81
C ASN A 13 -12.78 -21.66 21.41
N ILE A 14 -11.68 -20.99 21.05
CA ILE A 14 -10.43 -21.64 20.64
C ILE A 14 -9.39 -21.40 21.74
N ASN A 15 -8.67 -22.45 22.13
CA ASN A 15 -7.52 -22.29 23.01
C ASN A 15 -6.45 -21.47 22.27
N LYS A 16 -6.08 -20.31 22.84
CA LYS A 16 -5.13 -19.38 22.22
C LYS A 16 -3.78 -20.01 21.92
N ASN A 17 -3.39 -21.07 22.65
CA ASN A 17 -2.13 -21.79 22.43
C ASN A 17 -2.15 -22.64 21.15
N ASP A 18 -3.32 -22.94 20.59
CA ASP A 18 -3.46 -23.72 19.36
C ASP A 18 -3.33 -22.83 18.10
N ILE A 19 -3.42 -21.50 18.26
CA ILE A 19 -3.31 -20.55 17.15
C ILE A 19 -1.84 -20.40 16.75
N ARG A 20 -1.48 -20.95 15.59
CA ARG A 20 -0.09 -20.96 15.09
C ARG A 20 0.27 -19.73 14.25
N ALA A 21 -0.69 -19.14 13.55
CA ALA A 21 -0.46 -18.03 12.63
C ALA A 21 -1.70 -17.17 12.45
N LEU A 22 -1.48 -15.93 11.99
CA LEU A 22 -2.51 -15.01 11.52
C LEU A 22 -2.07 -14.52 10.13
N GLY A 23 -2.93 -14.72 9.13
CA GLY A 23 -2.78 -14.14 7.80
C GLY A 23 -3.79 -13.03 7.57
N LEU A 24 -3.49 -12.12 6.65
CA LEU A 24 -4.42 -11.08 6.21
C LEU A 24 -4.81 -11.31 4.76
N SER A 25 -6.08 -11.06 4.45
CA SER A 25 -6.56 -10.82 3.09
C SER A 25 -7.27 -9.49 3.11
N VAL A 26 -6.88 -8.59 2.20
CA VAL A 26 -7.34 -7.19 2.22
C VAL A 26 -7.76 -6.73 0.82
N GLN A 27 -8.64 -5.73 0.80
CA GLN A 27 -8.93 -5.00 -0.42
C GLN A 27 -7.67 -4.27 -0.93
N GLY A 28 -7.57 -4.12 -2.24
CA GLY A 28 -6.46 -3.40 -2.88
C GLY A 28 -6.60 -1.92 -3.00
N ASP A 29 -5.54 -1.32 -3.55
CA ASP A 29 -5.60 -0.06 -4.31
C ASP A 29 -5.90 1.20 -3.49
N ALA A 30 -6.25 1.01 -2.22
CA ALA A 30 -6.38 2.08 -1.25
C ALA A 30 -5.01 2.58 -0.80
N ILE A 31 -4.94 3.87 -0.48
CA ILE A 31 -3.77 4.47 0.16
C ILE A 31 -4.13 5.11 1.49
N ILE A 32 -3.24 4.97 2.47
CA ILE A 32 -3.38 5.45 3.84
C ILE A 32 -2.07 6.17 4.21
N PRO A 33 -2.03 7.50 4.16
CA PRO A 33 -0.88 8.26 4.67
C PRO A 33 -0.73 8.05 6.18
N VAL A 34 0.47 7.69 6.64
CA VAL A 34 0.74 7.41 8.05
C VAL A 34 1.95 8.16 8.60
N ASP A 35 1.94 8.40 9.91
CA ASP A 35 3.11 8.89 10.66
C ASP A 35 4.08 7.74 11.03
N LYS A 36 5.19 8.08 11.72
CA LYS A 36 6.19 7.11 12.20
C LYS A 36 5.66 6.08 13.21
N LYS A 37 4.48 6.32 13.79
CA LYS A 37 3.80 5.43 14.74
C LYS A 37 2.66 4.63 14.06
N PHE A 38 2.59 4.65 12.72
CA PHE A 38 1.50 4.04 11.94
C PHE A 38 0.11 4.56 12.31
N ASN A 39 0.00 5.81 12.76
CA ASN A 39 -1.30 6.47 12.85
C ASN A 39 -1.63 7.07 11.49
N ALA A 40 -2.86 6.84 11.03
CA ALA A 40 -3.37 7.50 9.84
C ALA A 40 -3.42 9.01 10.09
N ILE A 41 -2.77 9.78 9.22
CA ILE A 41 -2.75 11.26 9.29
C ILE A 41 -3.76 11.89 8.32
N HIS A 42 -4.47 11.05 7.57
CA HIS A 42 -5.57 11.41 6.69
C HIS A 42 -6.45 10.17 6.46
N ASN A 43 -7.70 10.39 6.04
CA ASN A 43 -8.60 9.31 5.63
C ASN A 43 -8.00 8.49 4.48
N ALA A 44 -8.28 7.19 4.47
CA ALA A 44 -7.92 6.32 3.38
C ALA A 44 -8.58 6.82 2.08
N ILE A 45 -7.81 6.85 0.98
CA ILE A 45 -8.36 7.08 -0.37
C ILE A 45 -8.59 5.71 -0.98
N LEU A 46 -9.87 5.32 -1.11
CA LEU A 46 -10.28 3.97 -1.48
C LEU A 46 -9.93 3.62 -2.93
N GLY A 47 -9.80 2.33 -3.24
CA GLY A 47 -9.58 1.85 -4.61
C GLY A 47 -10.64 2.33 -5.62
N ILE A 48 -11.89 2.46 -5.17
CA ILE A 48 -13.05 2.97 -5.94
C ILE A 48 -13.12 4.50 -6.02
N ASP A 49 -12.14 5.22 -5.47
CA ASP A 49 -12.08 6.68 -5.55
C ASP A 49 -11.33 7.13 -6.81
N TYR A 50 -12.03 7.82 -7.70
CA TYR A 50 -11.54 8.19 -9.03
C TYR A 50 -11.06 9.65 -9.10
N ARG A 51 -10.82 10.31 -7.95
CA ARG A 51 -10.33 11.70 -7.91
C ARG A 51 -9.01 11.92 -8.67
N SER A 52 -8.23 10.86 -8.84
CA SER A 52 -6.95 10.84 -9.57
C SER A 52 -7.11 10.64 -11.08
N LYS A 53 -8.33 10.65 -11.64
CA LYS A 53 -8.57 10.40 -13.08
C LYS A 53 -7.75 11.29 -14.01
N LYS A 54 -7.55 12.56 -13.64
CA LYS A 54 -6.72 13.51 -14.43
C LYS A 54 -5.23 13.11 -14.52
N ASN A 55 -4.75 12.20 -13.66
CA ASN A 55 -3.37 11.73 -13.69
C ASN A 55 -3.16 10.57 -14.67
N VAL A 56 -4.23 9.99 -15.24
CA VAL A 56 -4.14 8.88 -16.20
C VAL A 56 -3.39 9.34 -17.45
N GLU A 57 -3.89 10.36 -18.14
CA GLU A 57 -3.31 10.94 -19.36
C GLU A 57 -1.85 11.36 -19.13
N LEU A 58 -1.57 12.02 -18.00
CA LEU A 58 -0.21 12.41 -17.61
C LEU A 58 0.75 11.20 -17.52
N CYS A 59 0.28 10.05 -17.04
CA CYS A 59 1.12 8.85 -16.99
C CYS A 59 1.43 8.31 -18.39
N GLU A 60 0.45 8.38 -19.29
CA GLU A 60 0.62 7.94 -20.68
C GLU A 60 1.61 8.84 -21.42
N GLU A 61 1.49 10.15 -21.26
CA GLU A 61 2.37 11.15 -21.88
C GLU A 61 3.81 11.05 -21.37
N VAL A 62 4.01 10.97 -20.05
CA VAL A 62 5.35 11.03 -19.43
C VAL A 62 6.12 9.73 -19.59
N PHE A 63 5.46 8.58 -19.50
CA PHE A 63 6.14 7.28 -19.46
C PHE A 63 5.80 6.36 -20.64
N GLY A 64 4.59 6.47 -21.18
CA GLY A 64 4.07 5.59 -22.23
C GLY A 64 3.45 4.30 -21.69
N ASN A 65 2.22 4.00 -22.14
CA ASN A 65 1.43 2.86 -21.69
C ASN A 65 2.14 1.51 -21.80
N ARG A 66 2.77 1.22 -22.94
CA ARG A 66 3.46 -0.06 -23.15
C ARG A 66 4.67 -0.22 -22.23
N LYS A 67 5.39 0.87 -21.94
CA LYS A 67 6.55 0.84 -21.05
C LYS A 67 6.12 0.63 -19.59
N LEU A 68 5.06 1.30 -19.15
CA LEU A 68 4.48 1.05 -17.81
C LEU A 68 4.03 -0.40 -17.69
N PHE A 69 3.23 -0.88 -18.63
CA PHE A 69 2.72 -2.24 -18.61
C PHE A 69 3.84 -3.29 -18.60
N ASN A 70 4.91 -3.10 -19.36
CA ASN A 70 6.05 -4.03 -19.38
C ASN A 70 6.81 -4.11 -18.04
N ILE A 71 6.72 -3.08 -17.19
CA ILE A 71 7.38 -3.04 -15.88
C ILE A 71 6.42 -3.53 -14.80
N THR A 72 5.18 -3.04 -14.81
CA THR A 72 4.24 -3.17 -13.68
C THR A 72 3.11 -4.14 -13.93
N GLY A 73 2.90 -4.58 -15.18
CA GLY A 73 1.71 -5.31 -15.59
C GLY A 73 0.43 -4.47 -15.64
N MET A 74 0.53 -3.16 -15.41
CA MET A 74 -0.61 -2.26 -15.29
C MET A 74 -0.60 -1.19 -16.39
N ARG A 75 -1.79 -0.88 -16.91
CA ARG A 75 -2.05 0.38 -17.62
C ARG A 75 -2.48 1.44 -16.59
N PRO A 76 -2.19 2.72 -16.82
CA PRO A 76 -2.71 3.80 -15.97
C PRO A 76 -4.22 3.72 -15.79
N HIS A 77 -4.65 3.62 -14.55
CA HIS A 77 -6.07 3.62 -14.19
C HIS A 77 -6.25 4.31 -12.82
N PRO A 78 -7.33 5.06 -12.58
CA PRO A 78 -7.53 5.78 -11.31
C PRO A 78 -7.50 4.88 -10.06
N LEU A 79 -7.78 3.58 -10.26
CA LEU A 79 -7.65 2.55 -9.23
C LEU A 79 -6.20 2.43 -8.71
N ASN A 80 -5.16 2.66 -9.51
CA ASN A 80 -3.80 2.41 -9.07
C ASN A 80 -3.37 3.37 -7.96
N SER A 81 -2.68 2.84 -6.94
CA SER A 81 -2.19 3.61 -5.80
C SER A 81 -1.28 4.76 -6.21
N LEU A 82 -0.39 4.57 -7.19
CA LEU A 82 0.52 5.62 -7.65
C LEU A 82 -0.21 6.89 -8.11
N LEU A 83 -1.31 6.75 -8.84
CA LEU A 83 -2.10 7.90 -9.31
C LEU A 83 -2.73 8.66 -8.14
N LYS A 84 -3.14 7.96 -7.08
CA LYS A 84 -3.65 8.58 -5.85
C LYS A 84 -2.55 9.31 -5.08
N ILE A 85 -1.33 8.76 -5.07
CA ILE A 85 -0.17 9.41 -4.45
C ILE A 85 0.19 10.70 -5.21
N MET A 86 0.19 10.67 -6.55
CA MET A 86 0.38 11.88 -7.37
C MET A 86 -0.69 12.93 -7.09
N TRP A 87 -1.96 12.50 -6.94
CA TRP A 87 -3.05 13.40 -6.56
C TRP A 87 -2.83 13.99 -5.16
N LEU A 88 -2.43 13.16 -4.18
CA LEU A 88 -2.16 13.59 -2.81
C LEU A 88 -1.03 14.62 -2.76
N LYS A 89 0.07 14.39 -3.50
CA LYS A 89 1.18 15.32 -3.64
C LYS A 89 0.73 16.68 -4.16
N LYS A 90 -0.11 16.70 -5.21
CA LYS A 90 -0.58 17.93 -5.85
C LYS A 90 -1.62 18.69 -5.02
N ASN A 91 -2.61 18.00 -4.46
CA ASN A 91 -3.79 18.62 -3.88
C ASN A 91 -3.71 18.74 -2.34
N MET A 92 -2.88 17.93 -1.70
CA MET A 92 -2.70 17.90 -0.25
C MET A 92 -1.22 17.80 0.12
N PRO A 93 -0.38 18.76 -0.34
CA PRO A 93 1.07 18.71 -0.14
C PRO A 93 1.45 18.63 1.36
N ASN A 94 0.67 19.27 2.24
CA ASN A 94 0.87 19.18 3.68
C ASN A 94 0.74 17.75 4.22
N ILE A 95 -0.18 16.94 3.70
CA ILE A 95 -0.36 15.54 4.09
C ILE A 95 0.76 14.70 3.46
N TYR A 96 1.03 14.89 2.18
CA TYR A 96 2.11 14.18 1.47
C TYR A 96 3.48 14.38 2.13
N ASN A 97 3.80 15.61 2.54
CA ASN A 97 5.07 15.94 3.18
C ASN A 97 5.17 15.40 4.61
N LYS A 98 4.07 15.41 5.37
CA LYS A 98 4.02 14.85 6.74
C LYS A 98 4.01 13.32 6.76
N ALA A 99 3.58 12.67 5.68
CA ALA A 99 3.56 11.22 5.58
C ALA A 99 4.98 10.65 5.73
N TRP A 100 5.14 9.76 6.71
CA TRP A 100 6.33 8.93 6.81
C TRP A 100 6.27 7.79 5.80
N ARG A 101 5.10 7.16 5.64
CA ARG A 101 4.79 6.17 4.61
C ARG A 101 3.39 6.40 4.05
N ILE A 102 3.15 5.86 2.87
CA ILE A 102 1.83 5.67 2.31
C ILE A 102 1.56 4.17 2.29
N ALA A 103 0.80 3.74 3.29
CA ALA A 103 0.43 2.35 3.45
C ALA A 103 -0.78 1.97 2.58
N THR A 104 -0.92 0.69 2.33
CA THR A 104 -2.18 0.03 1.97
C THR A 104 -2.86 -0.50 3.23
N TYR A 105 -3.91 -1.31 3.10
CA TYR A 105 -4.55 -1.92 4.27
C TYR A 105 -3.66 -2.94 4.99
N GLU A 106 -2.87 -3.71 4.25
CA GLU A 106 -2.07 -4.82 4.81
C GLU A 106 -0.99 -4.31 5.76
N ASP A 107 -0.07 -3.50 5.24
CA ASP A 107 1.00 -2.86 5.98
C ASP A 107 0.49 -1.89 7.05
N TYR A 108 -0.67 -1.25 6.84
CA TYR A 108 -1.32 -0.48 7.91
C TYR A 108 -1.72 -1.37 9.08
N ILE A 109 -2.42 -2.48 8.84
CA ILE A 109 -2.87 -3.40 9.89
C ILE A 109 -1.67 -4.05 10.58
N PHE A 110 -0.65 -4.47 9.84
CA PHE A 110 0.60 -4.99 10.41
C PHE A 110 1.30 -3.96 11.30
N GLY A 111 1.42 -2.71 10.84
CA GLY A 111 1.94 -1.61 11.66
C GLY A 111 1.12 -1.37 12.93
N LYS A 112 -0.22 -1.47 12.86
CA LYS A 112 -1.09 -1.37 14.05
C LYS A 112 -0.93 -2.56 15.00
N PHE A 113 -0.56 -3.74 14.51
CA PHE A 113 -0.22 -4.91 15.33
C PHE A 113 1.20 -4.87 15.89
N GLY A 114 1.99 -3.84 15.55
CA GLY A 114 3.36 -3.69 16.03
C GLY A 114 4.33 -4.74 15.45
N VAL A 115 3.97 -5.36 14.32
CA VAL A 115 4.86 -6.21 13.54
C VAL A 115 5.42 -5.42 12.36
N GLU A 116 6.36 -6.01 11.63
CA GLU A 116 6.99 -5.34 10.50
C GLU A 116 5.93 -4.96 9.44
N PRO A 117 5.79 -3.66 9.10
CA PRO A 117 4.79 -3.19 8.14
C PRO A 117 5.31 -3.44 6.73
N ILE A 118 4.97 -4.60 6.18
CA ILE A 118 5.33 -4.99 4.83
C ILE A 118 4.10 -5.06 3.93
N ILE A 119 4.32 -4.93 2.63
CA ILE A 119 3.32 -5.18 1.62
C ILE A 119 3.68 -6.47 0.88
N ASP A 120 2.73 -7.33 0.57
CA ASP A 120 3.01 -8.52 -0.20
C ASP A 120 3.10 -8.21 -1.71
N TYR A 121 3.81 -9.03 -2.48
CA TYR A 121 4.00 -8.81 -3.93
C TYR A 121 2.68 -8.72 -4.72
N THR A 122 1.63 -9.39 -4.29
CA THR A 122 0.31 -9.31 -4.92
C THR A 122 -0.31 -7.93 -4.70
N MET A 123 -0.18 -7.33 -3.51
CA MET A 123 -0.62 -5.96 -3.26
C MET A 123 0.29 -4.94 -3.95
N ALA A 124 1.61 -5.12 -3.87
CA ALA A 124 2.59 -4.22 -4.45
C ALA A 124 2.43 -4.10 -5.98
N SER A 125 2.17 -5.22 -6.68
CA SER A 125 1.95 -5.22 -8.14
C SER A 125 0.77 -4.34 -8.57
N ARG A 126 -0.22 -4.12 -7.72
CA ARG A 126 -1.40 -3.30 -8.04
C ARG A 126 -1.18 -1.79 -7.94
N THR A 127 -0.10 -1.38 -7.29
CA THR A 127 0.22 0.04 -7.09
C THR A 127 0.56 0.80 -8.37
N MET A 128 0.95 0.09 -9.45
CA MET A 128 1.61 0.65 -10.64
C MET A 128 2.98 1.30 -10.36
N ALA A 129 3.59 1.01 -9.20
CA ALA A 129 4.93 1.47 -8.83
C ALA A 129 5.93 0.32 -8.64
N PHE A 130 5.49 -0.93 -8.76
CA PHE A 130 6.30 -2.12 -8.52
C PHE A 130 6.79 -2.75 -9.83
N ASP A 131 8.08 -3.05 -9.91
CA ASP A 131 8.69 -3.77 -11.03
C ASP A 131 8.53 -5.28 -10.82
N LEU A 132 7.74 -5.92 -11.68
CA LEU A 132 7.41 -7.34 -11.57
C LEU A 132 8.62 -8.24 -11.80
N LYS A 133 9.58 -7.82 -12.65
CA LYS A 133 10.77 -8.62 -12.97
C LYS A 133 11.79 -8.55 -11.84
N LYS A 134 12.01 -7.35 -11.31
CA LYS A 134 12.98 -7.09 -10.22
C LYS A 134 12.42 -7.37 -8.84
N ARG A 135 11.09 -7.50 -8.70
CA ARG A 135 10.38 -7.69 -7.44
C ARG A 135 10.71 -6.59 -6.41
N THR A 136 10.80 -5.35 -6.88
CA THR A 136 11.09 -4.17 -6.06
C THR A 136 10.36 -2.94 -6.58
N TRP A 137 10.35 -1.84 -5.82
CA TRP A 137 9.80 -0.57 -6.28
C TRP A 137 10.61 -0.03 -7.47
N SER A 138 9.91 0.42 -8.51
CA SER A 138 10.51 0.97 -9.70
C SER A 138 10.89 2.44 -9.48
N TYR A 139 12.12 2.69 -9.04
CA TYR A 139 12.64 4.06 -8.90
C TYR A 139 12.54 4.84 -10.21
N LYS A 140 12.76 4.17 -11.35
CA LYS A 140 12.53 4.75 -12.67
C LYS A 140 11.12 5.35 -12.85
N ILE A 141 10.09 4.67 -12.35
CA ILE A 141 8.71 5.17 -12.40
C ILE A 141 8.52 6.29 -11.37
N LEU A 142 8.98 6.09 -10.14
CA LEU A 142 8.82 7.07 -9.07
C LEU A 142 9.51 8.40 -9.39
N ASP A 143 10.75 8.37 -9.89
CA ASP A 143 11.53 9.54 -10.30
C ASP A 143 10.83 10.33 -11.40
N LYS A 144 10.20 9.64 -12.36
CA LYS A 144 9.48 10.31 -13.46
C LYS A 144 8.28 11.12 -13.01
N PHE A 145 7.70 10.79 -11.86
CA PHE A 145 6.60 11.52 -11.25
C PHE A 145 7.02 12.31 -10.01
N ASP A 146 8.33 12.39 -9.74
CA ASP A 146 8.93 13.04 -8.57
C ASP A 146 8.27 12.55 -7.25
N ILE A 147 8.08 11.24 -7.15
CA ILE A 147 7.51 10.58 -5.97
C ILE A 147 8.64 10.10 -5.09
N ARG A 148 8.56 10.45 -3.81
CA ARG A 148 9.53 10.04 -2.79
C ARG A 148 9.57 8.52 -2.65
N HIS A 149 10.75 7.93 -2.78
CA HIS A 149 10.93 6.47 -2.69
C HIS A 149 10.65 5.94 -1.28
N ASP A 150 10.94 6.76 -0.28
CA ASP A 150 10.78 6.40 1.13
C ASP A 150 9.31 6.32 1.56
N LEU A 151 8.34 6.67 0.70
CA LEU A 151 6.92 6.53 1.04
C LEU A 151 6.44 5.08 1.05
N PHE A 152 7.15 4.16 0.41
CA PHE A 152 6.70 2.79 0.25
C PHE A 152 7.35 1.86 1.27
N ASN A 153 6.57 0.95 1.84
CA ASN A 153 7.08 -0.11 2.70
C ASN A 153 7.78 -1.21 1.89
N GLN A 154 8.60 -2.03 2.55
CA GLN A 154 9.27 -3.14 1.87
C GLN A 154 8.24 -4.15 1.35
N ALA A 155 8.44 -4.60 0.11
CA ALA A 155 7.62 -5.65 -0.48
C ALA A 155 8.24 -7.04 -0.24
N LYS A 156 7.43 -8.04 0.15
CA LYS A 156 7.87 -9.42 0.36
C LYS A 156 6.91 -10.44 -0.28
N PRO A 157 7.29 -11.70 -0.53
CA PRO A 157 6.36 -12.72 -0.98
C PRO A 157 5.24 -12.98 0.04
N SER A 158 4.04 -13.31 -0.43
CA SER A 158 2.96 -13.79 0.46
C SER A 158 3.40 -15.05 1.20
N GLY A 159 2.95 -15.21 2.45
CA GLY A 159 3.37 -16.30 3.34
C GLY A 159 4.69 -16.04 4.10
N THR A 160 5.37 -14.93 3.84
CA THR A 160 6.56 -14.54 4.63
C THR A 160 6.19 -14.32 6.10
N LYS A 161 6.94 -14.91 7.02
CA LYS A 161 6.80 -14.65 8.45
C LYS A 161 7.43 -13.30 8.80
N ILE A 162 6.62 -12.37 9.28
CA ILE A 162 7.02 -10.95 9.48
C ILE A 162 7.13 -10.54 10.95
N GLY A 163 6.85 -11.45 11.88
CA GLY A 163 7.01 -11.20 13.31
C GLY A 163 6.07 -11.99 14.19
N LYS A 164 5.92 -11.52 15.43
CA LYS A 164 4.97 -12.01 16.42
C LYS A 164 4.22 -10.81 16.97
N ILE A 165 2.90 -10.92 17.04
CA ILE A 165 2.06 -9.91 17.70
C ILE A 165 2.37 -9.96 19.19
N LYS A 166 2.83 -8.85 19.77
CA LYS A 166 3.13 -8.76 21.20
C LYS A 166 1.83 -8.74 22.00
N LYS A 167 1.85 -9.33 23.19
CA LYS A 167 0.72 -9.32 24.14
C LYS A 167 0.34 -7.90 24.56
#